data_AF-A0A952UA65-F1
#
_entry.id   AF-A0A952UA65-F1
#
_cell.length_a   1.000
_cell.length_b   1.000
_cell.length_c   1.000
_cell.angle_alpha   90.00
_cell.angle_beta   90.00
_cell.angle_gamma   90.00
#
_symmetry.space_group_name_H-M   'P 1'
#
loop_
_entity.id
_entity.type
_entity.pdbx_description
1 polymer ?
#
loop_
_entity_poly.entity_id
_entity_poly.type
_entity_poly.pdbx_seq_one_letter_code
_entity_poly.pdbx_strand_id
1 'polypeptide(L)'
;MNRARAFSQLIIRSLTRTSFTNVERLPKQSALLVVANHASTIDPLLLFSVIQRDDVTFVGPGDFQLQFPANIAVKLPNIIRVRRTNQLEMASIKRMMDVLKQGHCLALFPEGGTWEKPITDAKAGATYLSMMTTAPILPIGLGGTYQSWSQVVRLQRPHLSVNVGELIPAVSQPEKRAQRDQVQIDATMLMMQRIYDLLPPADQARYDTLAHTVYGLQVETLRGKTPELLPLPDGEVLGEILQKPNLMAPFIQVAKLTLSSLLTRSYQSPTMVAQAARSLLESLHGDFAGYMEYRLGETKSQRLYASLETLIEMIGRGEFTALVLRPTMRKDTPLSR
;
A
#
# COMPACT_ATOMS: atom_id res chain seq x y z
N MET A 1 4.01 23.95 -12.50
CA MET A 1 4.73 22.67 -12.30
C MET A 1 6.20 22.85 -11.93
N ASN A 2 6.97 23.71 -12.62
CA ASN A 2 8.41 23.89 -12.41
C ASN A 2 8.87 24.15 -10.97
N ARG A 3 8.16 24.98 -10.18
CA ARG A 3 8.50 25.23 -8.77
C ARG A 3 8.36 23.97 -7.90
N ALA A 4 7.32 23.17 -8.11
CA ALA A 4 7.06 21.94 -7.36
C ALA A 4 8.10 20.85 -7.70
N ARG A 5 8.50 20.76 -8.97
CA ARG A 5 9.60 19.89 -9.42
C ARG A 5 10.92 20.30 -8.78
N ALA A 6 11.29 21.58 -8.85
CA ALA A 6 12.51 22.09 -8.25
C ALA A 6 12.54 21.88 -6.73
N PHE A 7 11.41 22.07 -6.06
CA PHE A 7 11.25 21.77 -4.62
C PHE A 7 11.46 20.29 -4.32
N SER A 8 10.85 19.39 -5.09
CA SER A 8 11.04 17.94 -4.94
C SER A 8 12.50 17.55 -5.17
N GLN A 9 13.14 18.07 -6.22
CA GLN A 9 14.56 17.86 -6.51
C GLN A 9 15.45 18.36 -5.37
N LEU A 10 15.13 19.51 -4.76
CA LEU A 10 15.87 20.03 -3.61
C LEU A 10 15.74 19.09 -2.41
N ILE A 11 14.52 18.69 -2.04
CA ILE A 11 14.28 17.76 -0.94
C ILE A 11 15.05 16.45 -1.16
N ILE A 12 14.92 15.83 -2.34
CA ILE A 12 15.60 14.58 -2.65
C ILE A 12 17.12 14.76 -2.60
N ARG A 13 17.66 15.81 -3.23
CA ARG A 13 19.11 16.09 -3.22
C ARG A 13 19.66 16.43 -1.84
N SER A 14 18.85 16.99 -0.96
CA SER A 14 19.27 17.31 0.42
C SER A 14 19.21 16.09 1.33
N LEU A 15 18.13 15.32 1.26
CA LEU A 15 17.85 14.25 2.22
C LEU A 15 18.45 12.90 1.83
N THR A 16 18.79 12.66 0.55
CA THR A 16 19.11 11.31 0.07
C THR A 16 20.31 11.31 -0.88
N ARG A 17 20.81 10.13 -1.22
CA ARG A 17 21.78 9.90 -2.30
C ARG A 17 21.09 9.08 -3.38
N THR A 18 20.50 9.76 -4.37
CA THR A 18 19.67 9.10 -5.38
C THR A 18 20.44 8.88 -6.68
N SER A 19 20.46 7.65 -7.18
CA SER A 19 20.88 7.32 -8.54
C SER A 19 19.68 7.30 -9.50
N PHE A 20 19.92 7.70 -10.75
CA PHE A 20 18.91 7.76 -11.79
C PHE A 20 19.41 6.97 -12.99
N THR A 21 18.62 6.00 -13.44
CA THR A 21 18.94 5.13 -14.57
C THR A 21 17.87 5.27 -15.64
N ASN A 22 18.29 5.50 -16.87
CA ASN A 22 17.45 5.57 -18.07
C ASN A 22 16.36 6.66 -18.07
N VAL A 23 16.56 7.75 -17.33
CA VAL A 23 15.57 8.84 -17.23
C VAL A 23 15.28 9.53 -18.56
N GLU A 24 16.20 9.44 -19.51
CA GLU A 24 16.05 9.92 -20.89
C GLU A 24 14.96 9.17 -21.68
N ARG A 25 14.54 7.98 -21.23
CA ARG A 25 13.48 7.18 -21.87
C ARG A 25 12.07 7.74 -21.65
N LEU A 26 11.89 8.68 -20.72
CA LEU A 26 10.59 9.30 -20.44
C LEU A 26 10.06 10.05 -21.67
N PRO A 27 8.95 9.59 -22.28
CA PRO A 27 8.34 10.31 -23.40
C PRO A 27 7.92 11.72 -22.98
N LYS A 28 8.41 12.73 -23.71
CA LYS A 28 8.18 14.15 -23.40
C LYS A 28 6.79 14.65 -23.80
N GLN A 29 6.13 13.93 -24.70
CA GLN A 29 4.85 14.30 -25.30
C GLN A 29 3.98 13.04 -25.47
N SER A 30 2.69 13.23 -25.79
CA SER A 30 1.64 12.19 -25.91
C SER A 30 1.17 11.57 -24.59
N ALA A 31 0.03 10.88 -24.64
CA ALA A 31 -0.55 10.21 -23.48
C ALA A 31 0.46 9.22 -22.88
N LEU A 32 0.62 9.24 -21.56
CA LEU A 32 1.57 8.38 -20.87
C LEU A 32 1.04 7.97 -19.50
N LEU A 33 1.02 6.68 -19.22
CA LEU A 33 0.74 6.17 -17.88
C LEU A 33 2.06 5.78 -17.20
N VAL A 34 2.54 6.59 -16.27
CA VAL A 34 3.72 6.28 -15.46
C VAL A 34 3.29 5.46 -14.24
N VAL A 35 3.91 4.30 -14.06
CA VAL A 35 3.62 3.38 -12.95
C VAL A 35 4.90 3.02 -12.20
N ALA A 36 4.82 2.94 -10.87
CA ALA A 36 5.94 2.54 -10.05
C ALA A 36 5.50 1.68 -8.85
N ASN A 37 6.44 0.94 -8.27
CA ASN A 37 6.24 0.32 -6.96
C ASN A 37 6.12 1.39 -5.85
N HIS A 38 5.51 1.03 -4.73
CA HIS A 38 5.22 1.96 -3.64
C HIS A 38 5.55 1.40 -2.25
N ALA A 39 6.79 1.62 -1.81
CA ALA A 39 7.27 1.16 -0.51
C ALA A 39 7.35 2.29 0.54
N SER A 40 7.28 3.57 0.15
CA SER A 40 7.41 4.69 1.07
C SER A 40 6.71 5.95 0.60
N THR A 41 6.38 6.83 1.54
CA THR A 41 5.74 8.13 1.25
C THR A 41 6.69 9.14 0.58
N ILE A 42 7.98 8.79 0.44
CA ILE A 42 8.95 9.55 -0.38
C ILE A 42 8.82 9.25 -1.88
N ASP A 43 8.21 8.13 -2.26
CA ASP A 43 8.12 7.65 -3.64
C ASP A 43 7.46 8.67 -4.60
N PRO A 44 6.35 9.35 -4.23
CA PRO A 44 5.80 10.39 -5.09
C PRO A 44 6.79 11.53 -5.34
N LEU A 45 7.59 11.91 -4.33
CA LEU A 45 8.60 12.97 -4.49
C LEU A 45 9.71 12.57 -5.47
N LEU A 46 10.10 11.28 -5.46
CA LEU A 46 11.04 10.74 -6.45
C LEU A 46 10.46 10.82 -7.85
N LEU A 47 9.22 10.37 -8.06
CA LEU A 47 8.55 10.47 -9.36
C LEU A 47 8.42 11.93 -9.84
N PHE A 48 8.00 12.84 -8.96
CA PHE A 48 7.94 14.27 -9.27
C PHE A 48 9.31 14.83 -9.66
N SER A 49 10.41 14.33 -9.09
CA SER A 49 11.76 14.80 -9.40
C SER A 49 12.26 14.38 -10.79
N VAL A 50 11.77 13.26 -11.32
CA VAL A 50 12.21 12.68 -12.61
C VAL A 50 11.25 12.94 -13.76
N ILE A 51 9.94 13.08 -13.51
CA ILE A 51 8.96 13.34 -14.56
C ILE A 51 9.09 14.80 -15.02
N GLN A 52 9.84 15.01 -16.10
CA GLN A 52 10.09 16.31 -16.72
C GLN A 52 8.95 16.75 -17.64
N ARG A 53 7.71 16.62 -17.16
CA ARG A 53 6.48 17.01 -17.87
C ARG A 53 5.65 17.97 -17.02
N ASP A 54 5.13 19.02 -17.65
CA ASP A 54 4.35 20.04 -16.96
C ASP A 54 2.86 19.69 -16.87
N ASP A 55 2.42 18.73 -17.69
CA ASP A 55 1.07 18.19 -17.78
C ASP A 55 0.87 16.91 -16.95
N VAL A 56 1.84 16.53 -16.11
CA VAL A 56 1.72 15.37 -15.22
C VAL A 56 0.63 15.59 -14.17
N THR A 57 -0.21 14.58 -14.00
CA THR A 57 -1.20 14.48 -12.92
C THR A 57 -0.92 13.22 -12.11
N PHE A 58 -0.89 13.34 -10.79
CA PHE A 58 -0.68 12.21 -9.88
C PHE A 58 -1.99 11.70 -9.31
N VAL A 59 -2.03 10.42 -8.99
CA VAL A 59 -3.16 9.80 -8.28
C VAL A 59 -2.76 9.59 -6.83
N GLY A 60 -3.57 10.10 -5.90
CA GLY A 60 -3.27 10.08 -4.48
C GLY A 60 -4.49 9.78 -3.60
N PRO A 61 -4.27 9.55 -2.31
CA PRO A 61 -5.34 9.25 -1.37
C PRO A 61 -6.28 10.44 -1.16
N GLY A 62 -7.58 10.16 -1.13
CA GLY A 62 -8.65 11.10 -0.78
C GLY A 62 -9.57 10.59 0.32
N ASP A 63 -9.25 9.44 0.91
CA ASP A 63 -10.01 8.75 1.95
C ASP A 63 -9.71 9.25 3.37
N PHE A 64 -8.55 9.86 3.61
CA PHE A 64 -8.20 10.48 4.89
C PHE A 64 -7.11 11.54 4.74
N GLN A 65 -6.99 12.40 5.75
CA GLN A 65 -5.92 13.40 5.79
C GLN A 65 -4.57 12.75 6.10
N LEU A 66 -3.61 12.92 5.19
CA LEU A 66 -2.24 12.47 5.41
C LEU A 66 -1.53 13.31 6.48
N GLN A 67 -0.69 12.67 7.27
CA GLN A 67 0.20 13.31 8.23
C GLN A 67 1.59 13.56 7.62
N PHE A 68 2.39 14.40 8.27
CA PHE A 68 3.79 14.61 7.87
C PHE A 68 4.59 13.30 8.03
N PRO A 69 5.49 12.96 7.09
CA PRO A 69 5.86 13.70 5.87
C PRO A 69 5.01 13.37 4.64
N ALA A 70 4.09 12.40 4.73
CA ALA A 70 3.25 11.98 3.59
C ALA A 70 2.40 13.12 3.01
N ASN A 71 2.01 14.08 3.85
CA ASN A 71 1.23 15.24 3.45
C ASN A 71 1.98 16.21 2.50
N ILE A 72 3.31 16.11 2.39
CA ILE A 72 4.11 16.97 1.50
C ILE A 72 3.77 16.64 0.04
N ALA A 73 3.70 15.36 -0.30
CA ALA A 73 3.41 14.92 -1.66
C ALA A 73 2.03 15.37 -2.15
N VAL A 74 1.02 15.34 -1.28
CA VAL A 74 -0.36 15.73 -1.65
C VAL A 74 -0.61 17.25 -1.73
N LYS A 75 0.39 18.05 -1.37
CA LYS A 75 0.40 19.51 -1.59
C LYS A 75 0.98 19.89 -2.96
N LEU A 76 1.56 18.93 -3.69
CA LEU A 76 2.06 19.17 -5.03
C LEU A 76 0.87 19.40 -5.99
N PRO A 77 1.05 20.23 -7.04
CA PRO A 77 -0.01 20.53 -7.99
C PRO A 77 -0.43 19.28 -8.77
N ASN A 78 -1.66 19.31 -9.31
CA ASN A 78 -2.24 18.28 -10.17
C ASN A 78 -2.32 16.89 -9.53
N ILE A 79 -3.18 16.75 -8.52
CA ILE A 79 -3.45 15.47 -7.86
C ILE A 79 -4.93 15.14 -7.95
N ILE A 80 -5.24 14.00 -8.57
CA ILE A 80 -6.56 13.36 -8.48
C ILE A 80 -6.60 12.61 -7.16
N ARG A 81 -7.40 13.11 -6.23
CA ARG A 81 -7.68 12.43 -4.96
C ARG A 81 -8.75 11.39 -5.16
N VAL A 82 -8.45 10.16 -4.74
CA VAL A 82 -9.32 8.99 -4.89
C VAL A 82 -9.70 8.45 -3.52
N ARG A 83 -11.00 8.29 -3.27
CA ARG A 83 -11.47 7.53 -2.12
C ARG A 83 -11.27 6.03 -2.40
N ARG A 84 -10.52 5.38 -1.53
CA ARG A 84 -10.08 3.98 -1.64
C ARG A 84 -10.89 3.12 -0.68
N THR A 85 -12.20 3.08 -0.94
CA THR A 85 -13.20 2.26 -0.25
C THR A 85 -13.61 1.08 -1.13
N ASN A 86 -14.65 0.32 -0.78
CA ASN A 86 -15.04 -0.90 -1.53
C ASN A 86 -15.35 -0.63 -3.02
N GLN A 87 -15.78 0.59 -3.35
CA GLN A 87 -16.10 1.02 -4.70
C GLN A 87 -15.27 2.26 -5.03
N LEU A 88 -14.38 2.11 -6.02
CA LEU A 88 -13.71 3.23 -6.63
C LEU A 88 -14.75 4.19 -7.21
N GLU A 89 -14.65 5.47 -6.84
CA GLU A 89 -15.55 6.49 -7.38
C GLU A 89 -15.40 6.60 -8.90
N MET A 90 -16.48 6.34 -9.64
CA MET A 90 -16.50 6.46 -11.11
C MET A 90 -16.02 7.84 -11.59
N ALA A 91 -16.30 8.89 -10.82
CA ALA A 91 -15.82 10.25 -11.11
C ALA A 91 -14.28 10.36 -11.09
N SER A 92 -13.60 9.60 -10.22
CA SER A 92 -12.15 9.56 -10.17
C SER A 92 -11.57 8.81 -11.37
N ILE A 93 -12.18 7.69 -11.76
CA ILE A 93 -11.79 6.95 -12.97
C ILE A 93 -11.97 7.81 -14.22
N LYS A 94 -13.10 8.51 -14.32
CA LYS A 94 -13.37 9.45 -15.42
C LYS A 94 -12.30 10.54 -15.53
N ARG A 95 -11.97 11.20 -14.41
CA ARG A 95 -10.91 12.22 -14.38
C ARG A 95 -9.55 11.66 -14.84
N MET A 96 -9.20 10.45 -14.42
CA MET A 96 -7.96 9.78 -14.86
C MET A 96 -7.97 9.49 -16.37
N MET A 97 -9.10 9.02 -16.91
CA MET A 97 -9.26 8.83 -18.36
C MET A 97 -9.19 10.14 -19.13
N ASP A 98 -9.81 11.21 -18.62
CA ASP A 98 -9.82 12.53 -19.27
C ASP A 98 -8.40 13.10 -19.39
N VAL A 99 -7.55 12.94 -18.36
CA VAL A 99 -6.12 13.31 -18.42
C VAL A 99 -5.42 12.59 -19.57
N LEU A 100 -5.57 11.26 -19.65
CA LEU A 100 -4.89 10.46 -20.68
C LEU A 100 -5.43 10.77 -22.09
N LYS A 101 -6.75 10.98 -22.24
CA LYS A 101 -7.37 11.34 -23.52
C LYS A 101 -6.97 12.72 -24.03
N GLN A 102 -6.57 13.62 -23.13
CA GLN A 102 -5.97 14.92 -23.50
C GLN A 102 -4.51 14.79 -23.99
N GLY A 103 -3.94 13.58 -24.01
CA GLY A 103 -2.54 13.38 -24.36
C GLY A 103 -1.58 13.69 -23.20
N HIS A 104 -2.09 13.82 -21.97
CA HIS A 104 -1.29 14.18 -20.81
C HIS A 104 -0.69 12.96 -20.09
N CYS A 105 0.19 13.22 -19.13
CA CYS A 105 0.82 12.19 -18.31
C CYS A 105 0.01 11.95 -17.03
N LEU A 106 -0.27 10.69 -16.73
CA LEU A 106 -0.86 10.25 -15.47
C LEU A 106 0.15 9.38 -14.72
N ALA A 107 0.45 9.71 -13.47
CA ALA A 107 1.36 8.94 -12.62
C ALA A 107 0.62 8.31 -11.44
N LEU A 108 0.78 7.01 -11.24
CA LEU A 108 0.13 6.29 -10.13
C LEU A 108 0.95 5.09 -9.65
N PHE A 109 0.56 4.57 -8.50
CA PHE A 109 1.17 3.38 -7.90
C PHE A 109 0.18 2.21 -7.95
N PRO A 110 0.42 1.16 -8.77
CA PRO A 110 -0.53 0.06 -8.93
C PRO A 110 -0.80 -0.72 -7.63
N GLU A 111 0.11 -0.67 -6.67
CA GLU A 111 -0.07 -1.27 -5.34
C GLU A 111 -1.22 -0.60 -4.53
N GLY A 112 -1.60 0.65 -4.82
CA GLY A 112 -2.72 1.32 -4.13
C GLY A 112 -2.42 1.82 -2.70
N GLY A 113 -1.22 1.57 -2.19
CA GLY A 113 -0.67 2.15 -0.97
C GLY A 113 0.65 1.49 -0.56
N THR A 114 1.17 1.87 0.60
CA THR A 114 2.52 1.50 1.08
C THR A 114 2.53 0.39 2.14
N TRP A 115 1.43 -0.31 2.35
CA TRP A 115 1.45 -1.43 3.31
C TRP A 115 2.25 -2.59 2.72
N GLU A 116 2.98 -3.30 3.57
CA GLU A 116 3.85 -4.39 3.12
C GLU A 116 3.02 -5.51 2.50
N LYS A 117 3.33 -5.83 1.23
CA LYS A 117 2.67 -6.88 0.47
C LYS A 117 3.55 -7.40 -0.67
N PRO A 118 3.22 -8.58 -1.24
CA PRO A 118 3.90 -9.10 -2.42
C PRO A 118 3.69 -8.18 -3.62
N ILE A 119 4.64 -8.18 -4.56
CA ILE A 119 4.53 -7.33 -5.77
C ILE A 119 3.37 -7.74 -6.68
N THR A 120 2.88 -8.97 -6.54
CA THR A 120 1.74 -9.52 -7.28
C THR A 120 0.40 -8.98 -6.79
N ASP A 121 0.32 -8.42 -5.57
CA ASP A 121 -0.89 -7.75 -5.08
C ASP A 121 -0.96 -6.33 -5.64
N ALA A 122 -1.30 -6.24 -6.92
CA ALA A 122 -1.51 -5.01 -7.65
C ALA A 122 -2.97 -4.82 -8.06
N LYS A 123 -3.38 -3.55 -8.18
CA LYS A 123 -4.71 -3.17 -8.68
C LYS A 123 -4.69 -3.07 -10.20
N ALA A 124 -5.72 -3.58 -10.83
CA ALA A 124 -5.90 -3.54 -12.29
C ALA A 124 -6.25 -2.13 -12.86
N GLY A 125 -6.32 -1.10 -12.03
CA GLY A 125 -6.71 0.25 -12.45
C GLY A 125 -5.78 0.85 -13.52
N ALA A 126 -4.47 0.60 -13.43
CA ALA A 126 -3.51 1.08 -14.41
C ALA A 126 -3.76 0.50 -15.81
N THR A 127 -3.88 -0.82 -15.88
CA THR A 127 -4.07 -1.56 -17.12
C THR A 127 -5.47 -1.35 -17.69
N TYR A 128 -6.48 -1.16 -16.84
CA TYR A 128 -7.79 -0.64 -17.25
C TYR A 128 -7.68 0.70 -17.98
N LEU A 129 -6.99 1.68 -17.37
CA LEU A 129 -6.85 3.01 -17.95
C LEU A 129 -6.09 2.96 -19.27
N SER A 130 -4.99 2.21 -19.34
CA SER A 130 -4.25 1.98 -20.59
C SER A 130 -5.14 1.38 -21.67
N MET A 131 -5.89 0.32 -21.33
CA MET A 131 -6.82 -0.34 -22.24
C MET A 131 -7.86 0.64 -22.78
N MET A 132 -8.50 1.44 -21.92
CA MET A 132 -9.60 2.33 -22.30
C MET A 132 -9.16 3.61 -23.04
N THR A 133 -7.89 4.00 -22.90
CA THR A 133 -7.39 5.28 -23.43
C THR A 133 -6.31 5.11 -24.49
N THR A 134 -5.88 3.88 -24.75
CA THR A 134 -4.74 3.55 -25.63
C THR A 134 -3.42 4.18 -25.17
N ALA A 135 -3.33 4.60 -23.91
CA ALA A 135 -2.10 5.16 -23.35
C ALA A 135 -1.08 4.04 -23.08
N PRO A 136 0.17 4.16 -23.55
CA PRO A 136 1.23 3.23 -23.18
C PRO A 136 1.62 3.38 -21.71
N ILE A 137 2.21 2.33 -21.14
CA ILE A 137 2.60 2.26 -19.73
C ILE A 137 4.12 2.35 -19.61
N LEU A 138 4.63 3.27 -18.80
CA LEU A 138 6.05 3.39 -18.48
C LEU A 138 6.31 2.89 -17.05
N PRO A 139 6.92 1.71 -16.88
CA PRO A 139 7.28 1.18 -15.57
C PRO A 139 8.53 1.85 -15.02
N ILE A 140 8.52 2.12 -13.72
CA ILE A 140 9.65 2.66 -12.96
C ILE A 140 9.85 1.83 -11.70
N GLY A 141 11.08 1.36 -11.48
CA GLY A 141 11.52 0.74 -10.22
C GLY A 141 12.11 1.77 -9.27
N LEU A 142 11.55 1.89 -8.07
CA LEU A 142 12.03 2.72 -6.98
C LEU A 142 12.68 1.84 -5.92
N GLY A 143 13.98 2.02 -5.73
CA GLY A 143 14.81 1.20 -4.84
C GLY A 143 15.28 1.95 -3.60
N GLY A 144 15.48 1.21 -2.50
CA GLY A 144 15.98 1.74 -1.23
C GLY A 144 15.01 2.66 -0.48
N THR A 145 13.76 2.79 -0.93
CA THR A 145 12.81 3.76 -0.36
C THR A 145 12.16 3.25 0.92
N TYR A 146 12.03 1.93 1.09
CA TYR A 146 11.52 1.32 2.32
C TYR A 146 12.35 1.75 3.54
N GLN A 147 11.68 2.21 4.61
CA GLN A 147 12.30 2.72 5.84
C GLN A 147 13.28 3.90 5.67
N SER A 148 13.35 4.54 4.50
CA SER A 148 14.24 5.68 4.22
C SER A 148 14.06 6.85 5.20
N TRP A 149 12.83 7.13 5.64
CA TRP A 149 12.57 8.17 6.64
C TRP A 149 13.27 7.93 7.97
N SER A 150 13.45 6.67 8.39
CA SER A 150 14.14 6.36 9.65
C SER A 150 15.63 6.71 9.57
N GLN A 151 16.25 6.55 8.41
CA GLN A 151 17.62 6.99 8.13
C GLN A 151 17.71 8.52 8.10
N VAL A 152 16.77 9.19 7.42
CA VAL A 152 16.71 10.66 7.35
C VAL A 152 16.58 11.30 8.73
N VAL A 153 15.72 10.78 9.60
CA VAL A 153 15.56 11.28 10.99
C VAL A 153 16.85 11.08 11.81
N ARG A 154 17.66 10.07 11.48
CA ARG A 154 19.00 9.86 12.05
C ARG A 154 20.09 10.69 11.36
N LEU A 155 19.71 11.68 10.54
CA LEU A 155 20.60 12.53 9.75
C LEU A 155 21.50 11.75 8.78
N GLN A 156 21.07 10.55 8.39
CA GLN A 156 21.71 9.74 7.36
C GLN A 156 21.03 9.99 6.01
N ARG A 157 21.82 9.99 4.94
CA ARG A 157 21.30 10.13 3.57
C ARG A 157 21.13 8.75 2.95
N PRO A 158 19.92 8.17 2.94
CA PRO A 158 19.70 6.84 2.35
C PRO A 158 20.07 6.83 0.87
N HIS A 159 20.59 5.69 0.42
CA HIS A 159 20.85 5.44 -0.99
C HIS A 159 19.56 4.99 -1.67
N LEU A 160 19.07 5.78 -2.62
CA LEU A 160 17.85 5.51 -3.36
C LEU A 160 18.19 5.32 -4.85
N SER A 161 17.33 4.60 -5.58
CA SER A 161 17.45 4.48 -7.03
C SER A 161 16.12 4.72 -7.72
N VAL A 162 16.16 5.36 -8.89
CA VAL A 162 15.03 5.46 -9.81
C VAL A 162 15.46 4.85 -11.14
N ASN A 163 14.86 3.71 -11.49
CA ASN A 163 15.21 2.94 -12.67
C ASN A 163 14.03 2.95 -13.65
N VAL A 164 14.18 3.61 -14.80
CA VAL A 164 13.13 3.71 -15.81
C VAL A 164 13.22 2.55 -16.80
N GLY A 165 12.12 1.83 -16.97
CA GLY A 165 12.03 0.67 -17.84
C GLY A 165 11.73 0.99 -19.29
N GLU A 166 11.51 -0.06 -20.07
CA GLU A 166 11.01 0.03 -21.44
C GLU A 166 9.51 0.35 -21.45
N LEU A 167 9.08 1.10 -22.45
CA LEU A 167 7.67 1.41 -22.66
C LEU A 167 6.89 0.13 -22.98
N ILE A 168 5.83 -0.13 -22.21
CA ILE A 168 4.88 -1.20 -22.50
C ILE A 168 3.81 -0.60 -23.44
N PRO A 169 3.54 -1.22 -24.59
CA PRO A 169 2.47 -0.79 -25.48
C PRO A 169 1.12 -0.72 -24.76
N ALA A 170 0.21 0.06 -25.32
CA ALA A 170 -1.14 0.14 -24.80
C ALA A 170 -1.79 -1.24 -24.71
N VAL A 171 -2.50 -1.49 -23.62
CA VAL A 171 -3.19 -2.78 -23.42
C VAL A 171 -4.28 -2.92 -24.47
N SER A 172 -4.27 -4.04 -25.20
CA SER A 172 -5.26 -4.30 -26.25
C SER A 172 -6.67 -4.40 -25.67
N GLN A 173 -7.65 -3.82 -26.38
CA GLN A 173 -9.06 -4.07 -26.11
C GLN A 173 -9.56 -5.27 -26.90
N PRO A 174 -9.91 -6.40 -26.26
CA PRO A 174 -10.48 -7.53 -26.98
C PRO A 174 -11.92 -7.22 -27.43
N GLU A 175 -12.30 -7.74 -28.59
CA GLU A 175 -13.64 -7.61 -29.16
C GLU A 175 -14.70 -8.24 -28.23
N LYS A 176 -14.38 -9.39 -27.64
CA LYS A 176 -15.27 -10.11 -26.73
C LYS A 176 -15.07 -9.64 -25.30
N ARG A 177 -16.16 -9.19 -24.67
CA ARG A 177 -16.18 -8.76 -23.26
C ARG A 177 -15.65 -9.82 -22.30
N ALA A 178 -15.95 -11.10 -22.55
CA ALA A 178 -15.50 -12.22 -21.71
C ALA A 178 -13.97 -12.38 -21.64
N GLN A 179 -13.22 -11.85 -22.62
CA GLN A 179 -11.75 -11.93 -22.63
C GLN A 179 -11.09 -10.72 -21.96
N ARG A 180 -11.85 -9.65 -21.66
CA ARG A 180 -11.29 -8.41 -21.10
C ARG A 180 -10.61 -8.64 -19.77
N ASP A 181 -11.23 -9.43 -18.91
CA ASP A 181 -10.72 -9.68 -17.56
C ASP A 181 -9.37 -10.40 -17.61
N GLN A 182 -9.26 -11.44 -18.45
CA GLN A 182 -7.99 -12.17 -18.62
C GLN A 182 -6.89 -11.27 -19.21
N VAL A 183 -7.20 -10.53 -20.28
CA VAL A 183 -6.23 -9.59 -20.89
C VAL A 183 -5.75 -8.55 -19.88
N GLN A 184 -6.66 -8.06 -19.03
CA GLN A 184 -6.32 -7.11 -17.98
C GLN A 184 -5.44 -7.73 -16.89
N ILE A 185 -5.74 -8.96 -16.47
CA ILE A 185 -4.92 -9.71 -15.50
C ILE A 185 -3.51 -9.90 -16.07
N ASP A 186 -3.39 -10.42 -17.29
CA ASP A 186 -2.11 -10.68 -17.95
C ASP A 186 -1.28 -9.40 -18.11
N ALA A 187 -1.93 -8.31 -18.54
CA ALA A 187 -1.29 -7.01 -18.63
C ALA A 187 -0.83 -6.48 -17.27
N THR A 188 -1.59 -6.73 -16.20
CA THR A 188 -1.25 -6.28 -14.84
C THR A 188 -0.05 -7.05 -14.33
N MET A 189 -0.01 -8.36 -14.56
CA MET A 189 1.13 -9.20 -14.21
C MET A 189 2.38 -8.80 -14.99
N LEU A 190 2.27 -8.57 -16.30
CA LEU A 190 3.38 -8.07 -17.12
C LEU A 190 3.89 -6.71 -16.61
N MET A 191 3.00 -5.77 -16.35
CA MET A 191 3.36 -4.45 -15.82
C MET A 191 4.11 -4.56 -14.49
N MET A 192 3.61 -5.36 -13.55
CA MET A 192 4.27 -5.55 -12.26
C MET A 192 5.59 -6.30 -12.38
N GLN A 193 5.70 -7.28 -13.29
CA GLN A 193 6.98 -7.95 -13.58
C GLN A 193 8.01 -6.95 -14.11
N ARG A 194 7.63 -6.07 -15.04
CA ARG A 194 8.55 -5.02 -15.55
C ARG A 194 8.98 -4.04 -14.47
N ILE A 195 8.12 -3.75 -13.48
CA ILE A 195 8.50 -2.96 -12.31
C ILE A 195 9.49 -3.76 -11.44
N TYR A 196 9.21 -5.04 -11.18
CA TYR A 196 10.04 -5.93 -10.37
C TYR A 196 11.48 -6.04 -10.92
N ASP A 197 11.62 -6.22 -12.23
CA ASP A 197 12.91 -6.35 -12.91
C ASP A 197 13.79 -5.09 -12.78
N LEU A 198 13.18 -3.94 -12.48
CA LEU A 198 13.87 -2.65 -12.29
C LEU A 198 14.28 -2.40 -10.84
N LEU A 199 13.87 -3.26 -9.89
CA LEU A 199 14.18 -3.11 -8.49
C LEU A 199 15.61 -3.59 -8.18
N PRO A 200 16.33 -2.94 -7.24
CA PRO A 200 17.57 -3.50 -6.71
C PRO A 200 17.35 -4.88 -6.06
N PRO A 201 18.37 -5.76 -6.01
CA PRO A 201 18.24 -7.10 -5.43
C PRO A 201 17.70 -7.13 -4.00
N ALA A 202 18.03 -6.14 -3.17
CA ALA A 202 17.53 -6.06 -1.79
C ALA A 202 16.02 -5.79 -1.73
N ASP A 203 15.50 -4.96 -2.64
CA ASP A 203 14.06 -4.66 -2.74
C ASP A 203 13.29 -5.84 -3.35
N GLN A 204 13.89 -6.53 -4.32
CA GLN A 204 13.37 -7.80 -4.86
C GLN A 204 13.23 -8.86 -3.75
N ALA A 205 14.30 -9.13 -3.01
CA ALA A 205 14.29 -10.08 -1.90
C ALA A 205 13.27 -9.74 -0.80
N ARG A 206 12.97 -8.45 -0.60
CA ARG A 206 11.90 -8.00 0.29
C ARG A 206 10.52 -8.39 -0.26
N TYR A 207 10.23 -8.13 -1.53
CA TYR A 207 8.98 -8.56 -2.15
C TYR A 207 8.81 -10.08 -2.16
N ASP A 208 9.88 -10.82 -2.44
CA ASP A 208 9.89 -12.29 -2.40
C ASP A 208 9.59 -12.81 -1.00
N THR A 209 10.23 -12.22 0.02
CA THR A 209 9.95 -12.58 1.41
C THR A 209 8.46 -12.36 1.74
N LEU A 210 7.88 -11.24 1.31
CA LEU A 210 6.46 -10.94 1.54
C LEU A 210 5.54 -11.91 0.80
N ALA A 211 5.91 -12.37 -0.40
CA ALA A 211 5.17 -13.37 -1.18
C ALA A 211 5.10 -14.73 -0.47
N HIS A 212 6.11 -15.05 0.34
CA HIS A 212 6.20 -16.31 1.07
C HIS A 212 6.00 -16.14 2.58
N THR A 213 5.41 -15.03 3.04
CA THR A 213 5.15 -14.85 4.48
C THR A 213 3.78 -15.38 4.86
N VAL A 214 3.75 -16.34 5.77
CA VAL A 214 2.53 -16.79 6.44
C VAL A 214 2.45 -16.11 7.79
N TYR A 215 1.35 -15.40 8.00
CA TYR A 215 1.03 -14.72 9.25
C TYR A 215 0.28 -15.64 10.19
N GLY A 216 0.35 -15.35 11.48
CA GLY A 216 -0.39 -16.04 12.53
C GLY A 216 -0.61 -15.11 13.72
N LEU A 217 -1.40 -15.57 14.68
CA LEU A 217 -1.64 -14.87 15.93
C LEU A 217 -1.77 -15.87 17.07
N GLN A 218 -0.96 -15.67 18.10
CA GLN A 218 -1.13 -16.34 19.39
C GLN A 218 -1.80 -15.36 20.35
N VAL A 219 -2.94 -15.77 20.91
CA VAL A 219 -3.59 -15.06 22.02
C VAL A 219 -3.18 -15.78 23.29
N GLU A 220 -2.31 -15.18 24.09
CA GLU A 220 -1.87 -15.74 25.36
C GLU A 220 -2.65 -15.02 26.48
N THR A 221 -3.29 -15.79 27.35
CA THR A 221 -4.14 -15.29 28.44
C THR A 221 -3.59 -15.72 29.79
N LEU A 222 -3.90 -14.98 30.84
CA LEU A 222 -3.65 -15.38 32.22
C LEU A 222 -4.99 -15.65 32.93
N ARG A 223 -5.12 -16.81 33.55
CA ARG A 223 -6.13 -17.08 34.58
C ARG A 223 -5.42 -17.08 35.93
N GLY A 224 -5.42 -15.94 36.62
CA GLY A 224 -4.55 -15.72 37.78
C GLY A 224 -3.10 -15.53 37.34
N LYS A 225 -2.25 -16.55 37.57
CA LYS A 225 -0.82 -16.56 37.18
C LYS A 225 -0.48 -17.60 36.10
N THR A 226 -1.46 -18.40 35.66
CA THR A 226 -1.23 -19.49 34.72
C THR A 226 -1.44 -19.01 33.28
N PRO A 227 -0.43 -19.13 32.40
CA PRO A 227 -0.56 -18.79 30.99
C PRO A 227 -1.28 -19.89 30.21
N GLU A 228 -2.24 -19.49 29.38
CA GLU A 228 -3.02 -20.36 28.51
C GLU A 228 -3.10 -19.76 27.10
N LEU A 229 -2.87 -20.59 26.08
CA LEU A 229 -3.08 -20.19 24.69
C LEU A 229 -4.55 -20.35 24.33
N LEU A 230 -5.12 -19.27 23.81
CA LEU A 230 -6.50 -19.20 23.40
C LEU A 230 -6.57 -19.20 21.86
N PRO A 231 -7.16 -20.22 21.23
CA PRO A 231 -7.26 -20.26 19.77
C PRO A 231 -8.26 -19.23 19.27
N LEU A 232 -7.81 -18.31 18.42
CA LEU A 232 -8.69 -17.32 17.78
C LEU A 232 -8.96 -17.74 16.33
N PRO A 233 -10.21 -18.06 15.95
CA PRO A 233 -10.60 -18.26 14.56
C PRO A 233 -10.20 -17.07 13.68
N ASP A 234 -9.68 -17.37 12.49
CA ASP A 234 -9.14 -16.39 11.53
C ASP A 234 -8.07 -15.44 12.12
N GLY A 235 -7.46 -15.83 13.24
CA GLY A 235 -6.50 -15.02 13.96
C GLY A 235 -5.28 -14.64 13.12
N GLU A 236 -4.92 -15.41 12.09
CA GLU A 236 -3.85 -15.06 11.16
C GLU A 236 -4.11 -13.77 10.40
N VAL A 237 -5.38 -13.42 10.12
CA VAL A 237 -5.73 -12.18 9.42
C VAL A 237 -5.49 -10.99 10.34
N LEU A 238 -5.96 -11.09 11.59
CA LEU A 238 -5.68 -10.08 12.61
C LEU A 238 -4.16 -9.98 12.89
N GLY A 239 -3.48 -11.12 12.97
CA GLY A 239 -2.03 -11.20 13.13
C GLY A 239 -1.25 -10.53 12.00
N GLU A 240 -1.71 -10.66 10.76
CA GLU A 240 -1.14 -9.94 9.60
C GLU A 240 -1.28 -8.42 9.76
N ILE A 241 -2.49 -7.94 10.08
CA ILE A 241 -2.77 -6.50 10.18
C ILE A 241 -2.01 -5.85 11.34
N LEU A 242 -1.91 -6.53 12.49
CA LEU A 242 -1.14 -6.07 13.64
C LEU A 242 0.37 -5.97 13.37
N GLN A 243 0.85 -6.57 12.28
CA GLN A 243 2.25 -6.50 11.83
C GLN A 243 2.47 -5.49 10.70
N LYS A 244 1.39 -4.94 10.12
CA LYS A 244 1.43 -3.94 9.04
C LYS A 244 1.07 -2.56 9.59
N PRO A 245 2.03 -1.80 10.16
CA PRO A 245 1.75 -0.53 10.82
C PRO A 245 1.06 0.49 9.90
N ASN A 246 1.34 0.45 8.59
CA ASN A 246 0.71 1.34 7.61
C ASN A 246 -0.79 1.08 7.42
N LEU A 247 -1.29 -0.13 7.71
CA LEU A 247 -2.73 -0.41 7.72
C LEU A 247 -3.41 0.16 8.97
N MET A 248 -2.68 0.21 10.09
CA MET A 248 -3.17 0.70 11.39
C MET A 248 -3.05 2.22 11.55
N ALA A 249 -2.12 2.86 10.85
CA ALA A 249 -1.77 4.26 11.01
C ALA A 249 -2.98 5.21 10.89
N PRO A 250 -3.94 5.05 9.94
CA PRO A 250 -5.08 5.96 9.85
C PRO A 250 -5.99 5.92 11.08
N PHE A 251 -6.21 4.75 11.68
CA PHE A 251 -7.03 4.61 12.89
C PHE A 251 -6.39 5.33 14.08
N ILE A 252 -5.06 5.29 14.21
CA ILE A 252 -4.33 5.92 15.32
C ILE A 252 -4.16 7.43 15.07
N GLN A 253 -3.75 7.81 13.86
CA GLN A 253 -3.33 9.17 13.55
C GLN A 253 -4.46 10.08 13.13
N VAL A 254 -5.49 9.55 12.47
CA VAL A 254 -6.63 10.30 11.95
C VAL A 254 -7.84 10.11 12.86
N ALA A 255 -8.28 8.87 13.08
CA ALA A 255 -9.43 8.58 13.94
C ALA A 255 -9.12 8.69 15.45
N LYS A 256 -7.83 8.86 15.82
CA LYS A 256 -7.38 9.02 17.21
C LYS A 256 -7.77 7.85 18.13
N LEU A 257 -7.90 6.64 17.57
CA LEU A 257 -8.22 5.46 18.37
C LEU A 257 -7.05 5.05 19.27
N THR A 258 -7.37 4.62 20.49
CA THR A 258 -6.39 4.05 21.44
C THR A 258 -6.27 2.55 21.20
N LEU A 259 -5.33 2.16 20.34
CA LEU A 259 -5.13 0.75 19.93
C LEU A 259 -3.88 0.11 20.55
N SER A 260 -3.23 0.77 21.51
CA SER A 260 -1.98 0.29 22.12
C SER A 260 -2.13 -1.10 22.76
N SER A 261 -3.28 -1.43 23.32
CA SER A 261 -3.55 -2.74 23.93
C SER A 261 -3.57 -3.90 22.90
N LEU A 262 -3.85 -3.62 21.62
CA LEU A 262 -3.75 -4.60 20.54
C LEU A 262 -2.32 -4.73 19.97
N LEU A 263 -1.54 -3.64 20.07
CA LEU A 263 -0.24 -3.52 19.42
C LEU A 263 0.94 -3.86 20.35
N THR A 264 0.75 -3.73 21.66
CA THR A 264 1.80 -3.98 22.66
C THR A 264 1.99 -5.49 22.87
N ARG A 265 3.25 -5.93 22.98
CA ARG A 265 3.61 -7.36 23.14
C ARG A 265 3.80 -7.80 24.59
N SER A 266 3.17 -7.08 25.51
CA SER A 266 3.09 -7.39 26.95
C SER A 266 1.64 -7.59 27.35
N TYR A 267 1.41 -8.31 28.45
CA TYR A 267 0.09 -8.52 29.03
C TYR A 267 -0.66 -7.21 29.27
N GLN A 268 -1.92 -7.19 28.85
CA GLN A 268 -2.85 -6.06 28.93
C GLN A 268 -4.11 -6.48 29.70
N SER A 269 -4.82 -5.49 30.24
CA SER A 269 -6.15 -5.70 30.81
C SER A 269 -7.11 -6.21 29.74
N PRO A 270 -7.93 -7.25 30.02
CA PRO A 270 -8.88 -7.76 29.04
C PRO A 270 -9.89 -6.71 28.59
N THR A 271 -10.37 -5.88 29.51
CA THR A 271 -11.29 -4.77 29.19
C THR A 271 -10.66 -3.79 28.19
N MET A 272 -9.37 -3.44 28.35
CA MET A 272 -8.68 -2.54 27.43
C MET A 272 -8.48 -3.16 26.03
N VAL A 273 -8.24 -4.47 25.96
CA VAL A 273 -8.11 -5.17 24.68
C VAL A 273 -9.46 -5.24 23.97
N ALA A 274 -10.53 -5.62 24.68
CA ALA A 274 -11.88 -5.66 24.13
C ALA A 274 -12.37 -4.27 23.67
N GLN A 275 -12.09 -3.21 24.43
CA GLN A 275 -12.44 -1.85 24.05
C GLN A 275 -11.71 -1.41 22.78
N ALA A 276 -10.40 -1.66 22.69
CA ALA A 276 -9.63 -1.32 21.48
C ALA A 276 -10.11 -2.10 20.25
N ALA A 277 -10.40 -3.40 20.40
CA ALA A 277 -10.95 -4.22 19.33
C ALA A 277 -12.33 -3.70 18.87
N ARG A 278 -13.20 -3.34 19.82
CA ARG A 278 -14.53 -2.79 19.53
C ARG A 278 -14.45 -1.44 18.81
N SER A 279 -13.63 -0.51 19.31
CA SER A 279 -13.46 0.79 18.65
C SER A 279 -12.88 0.67 17.24
N LEU A 280 -11.96 -0.29 17.02
CA LEU A 280 -11.45 -0.58 15.68
C LEU A 280 -12.57 -1.11 14.76
N LEU A 281 -13.37 -2.06 15.24
CA LEU A 281 -14.48 -2.64 14.49
C LEU A 281 -15.58 -1.60 14.18
N GLU A 282 -15.97 -0.79 15.16
CA GLU A 282 -16.92 0.32 14.97
C GLU A 282 -16.41 1.32 13.92
N SER A 283 -15.12 1.67 13.97
CA SER A 283 -14.52 2.55 12.97
C SER A 283 -14.51 1.93 11.57
N LEU A 284 -14.26 0.63 11.46
CA LEU A 284 -14.27 -0.12 10.20
C LEU A 284 -15.68 -0.22 9.59
N HIS A 285 -16.73 -0.28 10.41
CA HIS A 285 -18.12 -0.23 9.94
C HIS A 285 -18.65 1.20 9.72
N GLY A 286 -18.02 2.20 10.35
CA GLY A 286 -18.39 3.62 10.26
C GLY A 286 -17.49 4.41 9.32
N ASP A 287 -16.71 5.34 9.88
CA ASP A 287 -15.94 6.34 9.13
C ASP A 287 -14.90 5.74 8.16
N PHE A 288 -14.48 4.49 8.37
CA PHE A 288 -13.53 3.76 7.53
C PHE A 288 -14.17 2.59 6.78
N ALA A 289 -15.48 2.61 6.56
CA ALA A 289 -16.17 1.61 5.74
C ALA A 289 -15.52 1.44 4.36
N GLY A 290 -15.25 0.19 3.97
CA GLY A 290 -14.58 -0.13 2.71
C GLY A 290 -13.05 -0.03 2.76
N TYR A 291 -12.46 0.43 3.86
CA TYR A 291 -11.00 0.64 3.97
C TYR A 291 -10.24 -0.68 3.85
N MET A 292 -10.65 -1.72 4.55
CA MET A 292 -9.97 -3.02 4.52
C MET A 292 -10.28 -3.77 3.22
N GLU A 293 -11.51 -3.67 2.72
CA GLU A 293 -11.98 -4.34 1.50
C GLU A 293 -11.14 -3.89 0.30
N TYR A 294 -10.88 -2.59 0.19
CA TYR A 294 -10.00 -2.05 -0.84
C TYR A 294 -8.56 -2.61 -0.74
N ARG A 295 -8.06 -2.85 0.48
CA ARG A 295 -6.64 -3.14 0.74
C ARG A 295 -6.33 -4.63 0.77
N LEU A 296 -7.26 -5.44 1.25
CA LEU A 296 -7.13 -6.86 1.54
C LEU A 296 -8.06 -7.73 0.69
N GLY A 297 -9.08 -7.14 0.07
CA GLY A 297 -10.20 -7.85 -0.58
C GLY A 297 -11.35 -8.14 0.40
N GLU A 298 -12.54 -8.35 -0.14
CA GLU A 298 -13.77 -8.54 0.65
C GLU A 298 -13.68 -9.75 1.58
N THR A 299 -13.29 -10.92 1.06
CA THR A 299 -13.21 -12.16 1.83
C THR A 299 -12.27 -12.04 3.03
N LYS A 300 -11.08 -11.46 2.83
CA LYS A 300 -10.10 -11.29 3.92
C LYS A 300 -10.58 -10.26 4.94
N SER A 301 -11.30 -9.23 4.51
CA SER A 301 -11.86 -8.20 5.40
C SER A 301 -12.99 -8.74 6.27
N GLN A 302 -13.88 -9.57 5.72
CA GLN A 302 -14.93 -10.25 6.50
C GLN A 302 -14.34 -11.16 7.59
N ARG A 303 -13.27 -11.91 7.25
CA ARG A 303 -12.54 -12.75 8.22
C ARG A 303 -11.88 -11.93 9.33
N LEU A 304 -11.34 -10.75 9.01
CA LEU A 304 -10.84 -9.82 10.01
C LEU A 304 -11.95 -9.40 10.98
N TYR A 305 -13.11 -9.00 10.45
CA TYR A 305 -14.22 -8.52 11.28
C TYR A 305 -14.73 -9.63 12.21
N ALA A 306 -14.92 -10.83 11.68
CA ALA A 306 -15.28 -12.01 12.46
C ALA A 306 -14.24 -12.34 13.56
N SER A 307 -12.94 -12.22 13.24
CA SER A 307 -11.86 -12.45 14.22
C SER A 307 -11.88 -11.41 15.34
N LEU A 308 -12.15 -10.13 15.04
CA LEU A 308 -12.31 -9.07 16.04
C LEU A 308 -13.55 -9.29 16.93
N GLU A 309 -14.69 -9.66 16.33
CA GLU A 309 -15.92 -9.98 17.05
C GLU A 309 -15.72 -11.16 18.01
N THR A 310 -15.10 -12.23 17.50
CA THR A 310 -14.79 -13.43 18.28
C THR A 310 -13.85 -13.10 19.44
N LEU A 311 -12.82 -12.28 19.22
CA LEU A 311 -11.93 -11.82 20.30
C LEU A 311 -12.69 -11.08 21.40
N ILE A 312 -13.61 -10.19 21.04
CA ILE A 312 -14.45 -9.43 21.99
C ILE A 312 -15.35 -10.39 22.79
N GLU A 313 -16.00 -11.33 22.12
CA GLU A 313 -16.88 -12.33 22.74
C GLU A 313 -16.12 -13.24 23.71
N MET A 314 -14.94 -13.73 23.31
CA MET A 314 -14.09 -14.57 24.13
C MET A 314 -13.63 -13.85 25.40
N ILE A 315 -13.22 -12.59 25.29
CA ILE A 315 -12.87 -11.77 26.45
C ILE A 315 -14.08 -11.56 27.36
N GLY A 316 -15.27 -11.33 26.79
CA GLY A 316 -16.50 -11.12 27.56
C GLY A 316 -16.98 -12.36 28.32
N ARG A 317 -16.69 -13.56 27.82
CA ARG A 317 -17.04 -14.84 28.46
C ARG A 317 -15.95 -15.40 29.37
N GLY A 318 -14.70 -15.03 29.13
CA GLY A 318 -13.55 -15.58 29.81
C GLY A 318 -13.20 -14.84 31.10
N GLU A 319 -12.91 -15.58 32.16
CA GLU A 319 -12.38 -15.05 33.41
C GLU A 319 -10.86 -14.90 33.32
N PHE A 320 -10.40 -13.95 32.51
CA PHE A 320 -8.98 -13.65 32.33
C PHE A 320 -8.53 -12.49 33.25
N THR A 321 -7.34 -12.57 33.83
CA THR A 321 -6.71 -11.45 34.55
C THR A 321 -5.92 -10.55 33.60
N ALA A 322 -5.37 -11.12 32.52
CA ALA A 322 -4.70 -10.39 31.45
C ALA A 322 -4.66 -11.19 30.15
N LEU A 323 -4.40 -10.52 29.02
CA LEU A 323 -4.02 -11.19 27.77
C LEU A 323 -3.03 -10.38 26.95
N VAL A 324 -2.35 -11.04 26.02
CA VAL A 324 -1.43 -10.44 25.05
C VAL A 324 -1.64 -11.04 23.67
N LEU A 325 -1.68 -10.16 22.66
CA LEU A 325 -1.71 -10.55 21.25
C LEU A 325 -0.28 -10.63 20.73
N ARG A 326 0.15 -11.83 20.33
CA ARG A 326 1.47 -12.10 19.75
C ARG A 326 1.32 -12.52 18.28
N PRO A 327 1.34 -11.56 17.35
CA PRO A 327 1.44 -11.88 15.94
C PRO A 327 2.71 -12.66 15.65
N THR A 328 2.61 -13.63 14.76
CA THR A 328 3.73 -14.46 14.31
C THR A 328 3.88 -14.33 12.80
N MET A 329 5.10 -14.55 12.32
CA MET A 329 5.42 -14.66 10.90
C MET A 329 6.35 -15.86 10.73
N ARG A 330 6.10 -16.65 9.69
CA ARG A 330 7.04 -17.66 9.21
C ARG A 330 7.17 -17.57 7.70
N LYS A 331 8.34 -17.93 7.19
CA LYS A 331 8.51 -18.14 5.76
C LYS A 331 7.87 -19.48 5.41
N ASP A 332 6.95 -19.45 4.45
CA ASP A 332 6.50 -20.62 3.73
C ASP A 332 7.60 -20.97 2.72
N THR A 333 8.64 -21.64 3.20
CA THR A 333 9.64 -22.20 2.30
C THR A 333 8.91 -23.28 1.51
N PRO A 334 8.81 -23.19 0.16
CA PRO A 334 8.35 -24.33 -0.60
C PRO A 334 9.28 -25.48 -0.24
N LEU A 335 8.74 -26.65 0.13
CA LEU A 335 9.51 -27.88 0.17
C LEU A 335 10.33 -27.92 -1.13
N SER A 336 11.66 -27.89 -1.00
CA SER A 336 12.58 -27.99 -2.13
C SER A 336 12.10 -29.14 -3.02
N ARG A 337 11.66 -28.80 -4.24
CA ARG A 337 11.38 -29.80 -5.26
C ARG A 337 12.68 -30.27 -5.89
#